data_AF-A0A9D7PZJ7-F1
#
_entry.id   AF-A0A9D7PZJ7-F1
#
_cell.length_a   1.000
_cell.length_b   1.000
_cell.length_c   1.000
_cell.angle_alpha   90.00
_cell.angle_beta   90.00
_cell.angle_gamma   90.00
#
_symmetry.space_group_name_H-M   'P 1'
#
loop_
_entity.id
_entity.type
_entity.pdbx_description
1 polymer ?
#
loop_
_entity_poly.entity_id
_entity_poly.type
_entity_poly.pdbx_seq_one_letter_code
_entity_poly.pdbx_strand_id
1 'polypeptide(L)' 'MELGSKGVKDVLVVPISFVSDHVETLFELDIEYRHNAEEAKIENYIVMTGLNDSKTFVKCLANLVKTELSGKKEILNP' A
#
# COMPACT_ATOMS: atom_id res chain seq x y z
N MET A 1 3.32 17.12 -10.32
CA MET A 1 2.58 16.80 -9.07
C MET A 1 2.38 18.06 -8.22
N GLU A 2 1.22 18.22 -7.57
CA GLU A 2 0.94 19.36 -6.67
C GLU A 2 1.85 19.40 -5.42
N LEU A 3 2.24 18.23 -4.89
CA LEU A 3 3.09 18.16 -3.70
C LEU A 3 4.49 18.73 -3.98
N GLY A 4 5.09 18.39 -5.12
CA GLY A 4 6.39 18.91 -5.53
C GLY A 4 6.39 20.43 -5.75
N SER A 5 5.31 21.00 -6.32
CA SER A 5 5.20 22.46 -6.47
C SER A 5 5.04 23.18 -5.14
N LYS A 6 4.53 22.50 -4.10
CA LYS A 6 4.49 22.98 -2.72
C LYS A 6 5.81 22.76 -1.95
N GLY A 7 6.84 22.22 -2.59
CA GLY A 7 8.15 21.99 -1.98
C GLY A 7 8.26 20.72 -1.13
N VAL A 8 7.30 19.80 -1.23
CA VAL A 8 7.39 18.48 -0.57
C VAL A 8 8.53 17.69 -1.22
N LYS A 9 9.42 17.14 -0.40
CA LYS A 9 10.59 16.38 -0.83
C LYS A 9 10.49 14.88 -0.62
N ASP A 10 9.63 14.47 0.30
CA ASP A 10 9.48 13.08 0.73
C ASP A 10 8.04 12.62 0.54
N VAL A 11 7.86 11.54 -0.21
CA VAL A 11 6.56 10.93 -0.50
C VAL A 11 6.66 9.42 -0.31
N LEU A 12 5.78 8.89 0.54
CA LEU A 12 5.52 7.47 0.66
C LEU A 12 4.15 7.17 0.06
N VAL A 13 4.11 6.34 -0.97
CA VAL A 13 2.89 5.83 -1.59
C VAL A 13 2.50 4.51 -0.94
N VAL A 14 1.27 4.44 -0.45
CA VAL A 14 0.70 3.25 0.19
C VAL A 14 -0.48 2.75 -0.65
N PRO A 15 -0.31 1.66 -1.43
CA PRO A 15 -1.38 1.10 -2.25
C PRO A 15 -2.36 0.30 -1.37
N ILE A 16 -3.48 0.92 -0.96
CA ILE A 16 -4.44 0.33 0.00
C ILE A 16 -5.37 -0.72 -0.64
N SER A 17 -5.66 -0.59 -1.93
CA SER A 17 -6.73 -1.35 -2.59
C SER A 17 -6.42 -2.84 -2.80
N PHE A 18 -5.14 -3.22 -2.83
CA PHE A 18 -4.69 -4.58 -3.06
C PHE A 18 -3.58 -4.95 -2.08
N VAL A 19 -3.52 -6.23 -1.72
CA VAL A 19 -2.60 -6.74 -0.69
C VAL A 19 -1.31 -7.33 -1.26
N SER A 20 -1.23 -7.54 -2.57
CA SER A 20 -0.08 -8.14 -3.22
C SER A 20 0.50 -7.20 -4.28
N ASP A 21 1.77 -7.36 -4.58
CA ASP A 21 2.38 -6.67 -5.73
C ASP A 21 1.78 -7.17 -7.05
N HIS A 22 1.64 -6.25 -7.99
CA HIS A 22 1.01 -6.42 -9.31
C HIS A 22 1.46 -5.26 -10.22
N VAL A 23 0.97 -5.20 -11.46
CA VAL A 23 1.43 -4.25 -12.49
C VAL A 23 1.32 -2.80 -12.00
N GLU A 24 0.22 -2.45 -11.35
CA GLU A 24 -0.04 -1.10 -10.84
C GLU A 24 0.99 -0.67 -9.79
N THR A 25 1.48 -1.58 -8.94
CA THR A 25 2.46 -1.26 -7.89
C THR A 25 3.89 -1.27 -8.41
N LEU A 26 4.26 -2.31 -9.15
CA LEU A 26 5.64 -2.54 -9.61
C LEU A 26 6.04 -1.70 -10.82
N PHE A 27 5.07 -1.32 -11.66
CA PHE A 27 5.35 -0.60 -12.90
C PHE A 27 4.76 0.81 -12.85
N GLU A 28 3.44 0.95 -12.72
CA GLU A 28 2.82 2.27 -12.77
C GLU A 28 3.31 3.14 -11.60
N LEU A 29 3.17 2.68 -10.35
CA LEU A 29 3.56 3.48 -9.19
C LEU A 29 5.08 3.58 -9.02
N ASP A 30 5.82 2.48 -9.11
CA ASP A 30 7.24 2.46 -8.77
C ASP A 30 8.15 2.96 -9.90
N ILE A 31 7.70 2.88 -11.15
CA ILE A 31 8.47 3.36 -12.31
C ILE A 31 7.81 4.62 -12.89
N GLU A 32 6.60 4.56 -13.43
CA GLU A 32 6.03 5.70 -14.16
C GLU A 32 5.80 6.93 -13.27
N TYR A 33 5.18 6.74 -12.11
CA TYR A 33 4.92 7.84 -11.16
C TYR A 33 6.18 8.32 -10.45
N ARG A 34 7.20 7.47 -10.31
CA ARG A 34 8.51 7.89 -9.81
C ARG A 34 9.15 8.94 -10.73
N HIS A 35 9.14 8.70 -12.05
CA HIS A 35 9.61 9.70 -13.02
C HIS A 35 8.85 11.03 -12.87
N ASN A 36 7.52 10.97 -12.73
CA ASN A 36 6.70 12.16 -12.49
C ASN A 36 7.05 12.88 -11.16
N ALA A 37 7.50 12.14 -10.14
CA ALA A 37 7.86 12.70 -8.83
C ALA A 37 9.21 13.43 -8.90
N GLU A 38 10.18 12.81 -9.58
CA GLU A 38 11.50 13.38 -9.84
C GLU A 38 11.40 14.69 -10.64
N GLU A 39 10.60 14.70 -11.71
CA GLU A 39 10.31 15.93 -12.48
C GLU A 39 9.68 17.03 -11.61
N ALA A 40 8.89 16.63 -10.60
CA ALA A 40 8.29 17.53 -9.64
C ALA A 40 9.23 17.95 -8.50
N LYS A 41 10.52 17.58 -8.54
CA LYS A 41 11.55 17.88 -7.53
C LYS A 41 11.31 17.22 -6.16
N ILE A 42 10.56 16.12 -6.13
CA ILE A 42 10.49 15.20 -4.98
C ILE A 42 11.77 14.35 -5.01
N GLU A 43 12.47 14.28 -3.88
CA GLU A 43 13.78 13.65 -3.77
C GLU A 43 13.67 12.20 -3.29
N ASN A 44 12.77 11.96 -2.32
CA ASN A 44 12.53 10.63 -1.76
C ASN A 44 11.12 10.19 -2.09
N TYR A 45 10.98 9.41 -3.16
CA TYR A 45 9.72 8.76 -3.52
C TYR A 45 9.83 7.26 -3.24
N ILE A 46 8.96 6.73 -2.38
CA ILE A 46 8.95 5.33 -1.98
C ILE A 46 7.56 4.77 -2.23
N VAL A 47 7.47 3.60 -2.86
CA VAL A 47 6.24 2.82 -2.91
C VAL A 47 6.37 1.70 -1.88
N MET A 48 5.41 1.61 -0.97
CA MET A 48 5.33 0.50 -0.03
C MET A 48 5.12 -0.81 -0.82
N THR A 49 5.91 -1.84 -0.53
CA THR A 49 5.66 -3.20 -1.05
C THR A 49 4.30 -3.69 -0.58
N GLY A 50 3.61 -4.48 -1.40
CA GLY A 50 2.42 -5.19 -0.98
C GLY A 50 2.64 -5.99 0.31
N LEU A 51 1.55 -6.29 1.01
CA LEU A 51 1.60 -7.16 2.20
C LEU A 51 2.16 -8.55 1.86
N ASN A 52 1.92 -9.05 0.64
CA ASN A 52 2.51 -10.28 0.09
C ASN A 52 2.48 -11.44 1.12
N ASP A 53 3.64 -11.94 1.51
CA ASP A 53 3.84 -13.06 2.44
C ASP A 53 4.02 -12.61 3.91
N SER A 54 3.65 -11.37 4.23
CA SER A 54 3.70 -10.82 5.58
C SER A 54 3.06 -11.77 6.59
N LYS A 55 3.87 -12.25 7.53
CA LYS A 55 3.41 -13.15 8.61
C LYS A 55 2.29 -12.53 9.42
N THR A 56 2.31 -11.21 9.60
CA THR A 56 1.25 -10.46 10.31
C THR A 56 -0.05 -10.49 9.52
N PHE A 57 0.01 -10.29 8.20
CA PHE A 57 -1.17 -10.33 7.33
C PHE A 57 -1.76 -11.76 7.27
N VAL A 58 -0.93 -12.78 7.04
CA VAL A 58 -1.36 -14.18 7.05
C VAL A 58 -1.99 -14.57 8.39
N LYS A 59 -1.40 -14.14 9.51
CA LYS A 59 -1.98 -14.36 10.85
C LYS A 59 -3.33 -13.66 11.02
N CYS A 60 -3.48 -12.45 10.49
CA CYS A 60 -4.75 -11.73 10.49
C CYS A 60 -5.83 -12.51 9.73
N LEU A 61 -5.55 -12.94 8.50
CA LEU A 61 -6.47 -13.76 7.70
C LEU A 61 -6.87 -15.06 8.43
N ALA A 62 -5.90 -15.77 9.01
CA ALA A 62 -6.17 -16.99 9.77
C ALA A 62 -7.07 -16.71 10.98
N ASN A 63 -6.88 -15.59 11.67
CA ASN A 63 -7.72 -15.19 12.80
C ASN A 63 -9.13 -14.79 12.36
N LEU A 64 -9.28 -14.10 11.23
CA LEU A 64 -10.58 -13.74 10.66
C LEU A 64 -11.39 -15.00 10.36
N VAL A 65 -10.80 -15.98 9.66
CA VAL A 65 -11.47 -17.26 9.35
C VAL A 65 -11.84 -18.02 10.63
N LYS A 66 -10.94 -18.10 11.62
CA LYS A 66 -11.23 -18.76 12.90
C LYS A 66 -12.37 -18.08 13.67
N THR A 67 -12.41 -16.75 13.63
CA THR A 67 -13.45 -15.95 14.28
C THR A 67 -14.81 -16.25 13.67
N GLU A 68 -14.90 -16.23 12.34
CA GLU A 68 -16.11 -16.58 11.59
C GLU A 68 -16.59 -18.01 11.91
N LEU A 69 -15.68 -19.00 11.85
CA LEU A 69 -16.00 -20.40 12.16
C LEU A 69 -16.47 -20.61 13.61
N SER A 70 -16.02 -19.77 14.54
CA SER A 70 -16.41 -19.87 15.95
C SER A 70 -17.81 -19.30 16.23
N GLY A 71 -18.49 -18.72 15.24
CA GLY A 71 -19.79 -18.07 15.40
C GLY A 71 -19.74 -16.79 16.25
N LYS A 72 -18.54 -16.35 16.66
CA LYS A 72 -18.33 -15.05 17.29
C LYS A 72 -18.38 -13.99 16.20
N LYS A 73 -19.56 -13.46 15.93
CA LYS A 73 -19.72 -12.24 15.14
C LYS A 73 -19.14 -11.06 15.91
N GLU A 74 -17.83 -10.85 15.82
CA GLU A 74 -17.35 -9.47 15.73
C GLU A 74 -17.53 -9.06 14.29
N ILE A 75 -18.72 -8.53 14.00
CA ILE A 75 -18.91 -7.72 12.80
C ILE A 75 -17.89 -6.60 12.98
N LEU A 76 -16.85 -6.59 12.15
CA LEU A 76 -16.03 -5.40 11.93
C LEU A 76 -17.03 -4.35 11.44
N ASN A 77 -17.52 -3.53 12.38
CA ASN A 77 -18.42 -2.45 12.09
C ASN A 77 -17.69 -1.52 11.11
N PRO A 78 -18.23 -1.26 9.91
CA PRO A 78 -17.70 -0.19 9.07
C PRO A 78 -17.82 1.17 9.77
#